data_AF-A0A1A0U1N0-F1
#
_entry.id   AF-A0A1A0U1N0-F1
#
_cell.length_a   1.000
_cell.length_b   1.000
_cell.length_c   1.000
_cell.angle_alpha   90.00
_cell.angle_beta   90.00
_cell.angle_gamma   90.00
#
_symmetry.space_group_name_H-M   'P 1'
#
loop_
_entity.id
_entity.type
_entity.pdbx_description
1 polymer ?
#
loop_
_entity_poly.entity_id
_entity_poly.type
_entity_poly.pdbx_seq_one_letter_code
_entity_poly.pdbx_strand_id
1 'polypeptide(L)' 'MQQLIKEVEKSTQVRRSGLEGVLTELQQHRDATSDAGLREALTWLCNSVTRMVTNPTAAHSREVLVAADAVKRR' A
#
# COMPACT_ATOMS: atom_id res chain seq x y z
N MET A 1 10.88 -3.95 -2.51
CA MET A 1 9.89 -2.86 -2.67
C MET A 1 9.00 -3.04 -3.91
N GLN A 2 9.54 -3.05 -5.14
CA GLN A 2 8.70 -3.10 -6.37
C GLN A 2 7.80 -4.34 -6.48
N GLN A 3 8.24 -5.51 -6.02
CA GLN A 3 7.39 -6.72 -5.96
C GLN A 3 6.24 -6.57 -4.97
N LEU A 4 6.50 -5.96 -3.81
CA LEU A 4 5.49 -5.69 -2.79
C LEU A 4 4.40 -4.75 -3.33
N ILE A 5 4.78 -3.70 -4.05
CA ILE A 5 3.81 -2.78 -4.66
C ILE A 5 2.96 -3.49 -5.73
N LYS A 6 3.56 -4.38 -6.54
CA LYS A 6 2.78 -5.19 -7.49
C LYS A 6 1.75 -6.08 -6.80
N GLU A 7 2.10 -6.66 -5.65
CA GLU A 7 1.16 -7.47 -4.87
C GLU A 7 0.07 -6.61 -4.20
N VAL A 8 0.36 -5.35 -3.80
CA VAL A 8 -0.67 -4.39 -3.37
C VAL A 8 -1.68 -4.14 -4.49
N GLU A 9 -1.20 -3.81 -5.69
CA GLU A 9 -2.04 -3.49 -6.86
C GLU A 9 -2.94 -4.67 -7.22
N LYS A 10 -2.35 -5.86 -7.29
CA LYS A 10 -3.05 -7.12 -7.58
C LYS A 10 -4.07 -7.48 -6.50
N SER A 11 -3.69 -7.38 -5.22
CA SER A 11 -4.60 -7.73 -4.11
C SER A 11 -5.78 -6.76 -4.01
N THR A 12 -5.56 -5.48 -4.36
CA THR A 12 -6.60 -4.45 -4.43
C THR A 12 -7.60 -4.75 -5.55
N GLN A 13 -7.12 -5.19 -6.72
CA GLN A 13 -7.97 -5.53 -7.86
C GLN A 13 -8.77 -6.83 -7.66
N VAL A 14 -8.15 -7.83 -7.05
CA VAL A 14 -8.74 -9.18 -6.94
C VAL A 14 -9.63 -9.32 -5.69
N ARG A 15 -9.74 -8.28 -4.84
CA ARG A 15 -10.44 -8.31 -3.52
C ARG A 15 -10.12 -9.59 -2.74
N ARG A 16 -8.89 -10.06 -2.85
CA ARG A 16 -8.46 -11.33 -2.25
C ARG A 16 -8.07 -11.08 -0.80
N SER A 17 -8.26 -12.10 0.04
CA SER A 17 -7.89 -12.16 1.47
C SER A 17 -6.37 -12.10 1.75
N GLY A 18 -5.66 -11.17 1.12
CA GLY A 18 -4.20 -10.98 1.24
C GLY A 18 -3.77 -9.54 1.49
N LEU A 19 -4.69 -8.57 1.47
CA LEU A 19 -4.37 -7.16 1.72
C LEU A 19 -3.79 -6.94 3.12
N GLU A 20 -4.24 -7.70 4.12
CA GLU A 20 -3.77 -7.60 5.52
C GLU A 20 -2.32 -8.08 5.68
N GLY A 21 -1.94 -9.15 4.98
CA GLY A 21 -0.55 -9.63 4.95
C GLY A 21 0.37 -8.59 4.30
N VAL A 22 -0.06 -8.06 3.15
CA VAL A 22 0.69 -7.02 2.43
C VAL A 22 0.79 -5.73 3.26
N LEU A 23 -0.25 -5.36 4.01
CA LEU A 23 -0.21 -4.21 4.93
C LEU A 23 0.86 -4.40 6.02
N THR A 24 0.97 -5.61 6.57
CA THR A 24 1.97 -5.92 7.60
C THR A 24 3.39 -5.75 7.05
N GLU A 25 3.66 -6.27 5.85
CA GLU A 25 4.96 -6.11 5.19
C GLU A 25 5.27 -4.63 4.85
N LEU A 26 4.26 -3.87 4.40
CA LEU A 26 4.42 -2.44 4.13
C LEU A 26 4.81 -1.65 5.39
N GLN A 27 4.20 -1.97 6.53
CA GLN A 27 4.53 -1.34 7.81
C GLN A 27 5.97 -1.66 8.23
N GLN A 28 6.41 -2.92 8.09
CA GLN A 28 7.80 -3.29 8.38
C GLN A 28 8.79 -2.50 7.52
N HIS A 29 8.51 -2.34 6.22
CA HIS A 29 9.36 -1.54 5.34
C HIS A 29 9.36 -0.05 5.67
N ARG A 30 8.22 0.51 6.08
CA ARG A 30 8.10 1.90 6.55
C ARG A 30 8.97 2.13 7.79
N ASP A 31 8.96 1.17 8.71
CA ASP A 31 9.69 1.29 9.98
C ASP A 31 11.19 1.03 9.80
N ALA A 32 11.57 0.21 8.81
CA ALA A 32 12.96 -0.09 8.47
C ALA A 32 13.63 0.95 7.55
N THR A 33 12.88 1.75 6.78
CA THR A 33 13.49 2.76 5.90
C THR A 33 14.01 3.94 6.72
N SER A 34 15.18 4.48 6.37
CA SER A 34 15.73 5.73 6.93
C SER A 34 15.42 6.96 6.07
N ASP A 35 14.92 6.75 4.85
CA ASP A 35 14.54 7.82 3.93
C ASP A 35 13.18 8.41 4.34
N ALA A 36 13.17 9.71 4.69
CA ALA A 36 11.97 10.39 5.17
C ALA A 36 10.87 10.45 4.09
N GLY A 37 11.22 10.72 2.83
CA GLY A 37 10.25 10.84 1.74
C GLY A 37 9.62 9.50 1.36
N LEU A 38 10.40 8.43 1.39
CA LEU A 38 9.92 7.06 1.22
C LEU A 38 9.06 6.62 2.41
N ARG A 39 9.44 6.99 3.64
CA ARG A 39 8.65 6.71 4.85
C ARG A 39 7.28 7.39 4.79
N GLU A 40 7.22 8.64 4.35
CA GLU A 40 5.95 9.37 4.16
C GLU A 40 5.08 8.70 3.09
N ALA A 41 5.66 8.35 1.93
CA ALA A 41 4.94 7.65 0.86
C ALA A 41 4.40 6.29 1.32
N LEU A 42 5.21 5.52 2.06
CA LEU A 42 4.79 4.24 2.64
C LEU A 42 3.70 4.40 3.70
N THR A 43 3.76 5.45 4.51
CA THR A 43 2.72 5.79 5.50
C THR A 43 1.40 6.06 4.80
N TRP A 44 1.42 6.85 3.73
CA TRP A 44 0.22 7.12 2.94
C TRP A 44 -0.34 5.84 2.28
N LEU A 45 0.52 4.98 1.76
CA LEU A 45 0.11 3.68 1.20
C LEU A 45 -0.54 2.79 2.27
N CYS A 46 0.08 2.65 3.44
CA CYS A 46 -0.50 1.88 4.56
C CYS A 46 -1.90 2.38 4.93
N ASN A 47 -2.06 3.69 5.08
CA ASN A 47 -3.35 4.30 5.43
C ASN A 47 -4.43 4.02 4.36
N SER A 48 -4.05 4.09 3.08
CA SER A 48 -4.96 3.82 1.96
C SER A 48 -5.38 2.34 1.93
N VAL A 49 -4.43 1.43 2.15
CA VAL A 49 -4.67 -0.02 2.23
C VAL A 49 -5.58 -0.34 3.41
N THR A 50 -5.37 0.27 4.59
CA THR A 50 -6.28 0.11 5.75
C THR A 50 -7.71 0.53 5.40
N ARG A 51 -7.90 1.68 4.74
CA ARG A 51 -9.25 2.12 4.30
C ARG A 51 -9.90 1.13 3.33
N MET A 52 -9.10 0.55 2.43
CA MET A 52 -9.56 -0.47 1.48
C MET A 52 -9.96 -1.78 2.19
N VAL A 53 -9.22 -2.22 3.21
CA VAL A 53 -9.57 -3.39 4.03
C VAL A 53 -10.87 -3.13 4.79
N THR A 54 -11.02 -1.97 5.42
CA THR A 54 -12.21 -1.65 6.23
C THR A 54 -13.45 -1.43 5.38
N ASN A 55 -13.33 -0.77 4.22
CA ASN A 55 -14.45 -0.46 3.36
C ASN A 55 -14.05 -0.57 1.88
N PRO A 56 -14.17 -1.74 1.24
CA PRO A 56 -13.64 -1.94 -0.09
C PRO A 56 -14.54 -1.30 -1.16
N THR A 57 -14.22 -0.05 -1.52
CA THR A 57 -14.91 0.73 -2.56
C THR A 57 -13.99 0.99 -3.75
N ALA A 58 -14.56 1.35 -4.90
CA ALA A 58 -13.79 1.74 -6.08
C ALA A 58 -12.93 3.00 -5.83
N ALA A 59 -13.42 3.93 -5.00
CA ALA A 59 -12.67 5.12 -4.58
C ALA A 59 -11.41 4.73 -3.78
N HIS A 60 -11.57 3.91 -2.74
CA HIS A 60 -10.43 3.45 -1.94
C HIS A 60 -9.46 2.57 -2.75
N SER A 61 -9.98 1.79 -3.70
CA SER A 61 -9.12 1.04 -4.64
C SER A 61 -8.23 1.98 -5.45
N ARG A 62 -8.80 3.09 -5.95
CA ARG A 62 -8.05 4.10 -6.70
C ARG A 62 -7.04 4.85 -5.81
N GLU A 63 -7.41 5.17 -4.58
CA GLU A 63 -6.50 5.78 -3.60
C GLU A 63 -5.26 4.89 -3.35
N VAL A 64 -5.46 3.58 -3.17
CA VAL A 64 -4.36 2.62 -3.02
C VAL A 64 -3.43 2.64 -4.24
N LEU A 65 -3.98 2.65 -5.46
CA LEU A 65 -3.17 2.70 -6.69
C LEU A 65 -2.35 3.99 -6.80
N VAL A 66 -2.92 5.14 -6.41
CA VAL A 66 -2.19 6.42 -6.42
C VAL A 66 -1.07 6.42 -5.38
N ALA A 67 -1.34 5.93 -4.17
CA ALA A 67 -0.33 5.83 -3.13
C ALA A 67 0.79 4.84 -3.51
N ALA A 68 0.45 3.74 -4.19
CA ALA A 68 1.39 2.77 -4.72
C ALA A 68 2.32 3.38 -5.77
N ASP A 69 1.78 4.21 -6.67
CA ASP A 69 2.56 4.95 -7.66
C ASP A 69 3.51 5.97 -7.01
N ALA A 70 3.06 6.66 -5.96
CA ALA A 70 3.91 7.59 -5.22
C ALA A 70 5.13 6.91 -4.57
N VAL A 71 4.96 5.69 -4.05
CA VAL A 71 6.09 4.88 -3.54
C VAL A 71 7.02 4.44 -4.67
N LYS A 72 6.50 4.10 -5.86
CA LYS A 72 7.31 3.70 -7.03
C LYS A 72 8.17 4.83 -7.59
N ARG A 73 7.76 6.09 -7.41
CA ARG A 73 8.48 7.28 -7.89
C ARG A 73 9.57 7.78 -6.95
N ARG A 74 9.73 7.17 -5.77
CA ARG A 74 10.82 7.43 -4.82
C ARG A 74 11.92 6.40 -5.02
#